data_AF-A0A7M3SCK4-F1
#
_entry.id   AF-A0A7M3SCK4-F1
#
_cell.length_a   1.000
_cell.length_b   1.000
_cell.length_c   1.000
_cell.angle_alpha   90.00
_cell.angle_beta   90.00
_cell.angle_gamma   90.00
#
_symmetry.space_group_name_H-M   'P 1'
#
loop_
_entity.id
_entity.type
_entity.pdbx_description
1 polymer ?
#
loop_
_entity_poly.entity_id
_entity_poly.type
_entity_poly.pdbx_seq_one_letter_code
_entity_poly.pdbx_strand_id
1 'polypeptide(L)'
;MAGKQLPMAPPSPSVTPKRRLPDWFRTSLPSGEQQVAFNHTKAAVKDNKLHTVCEEARCPNIHECWASGDATFMVAGQECTRGCRFCAVGTIKRPPPLDPEEPHHLAEAVASMDLRHAVITVVNRDDLPDSGADHYKQCIDAVAQTSPNVTLELLCSDLAGDLEALA
;
A
#
# COMPACT_ATOMS: atom_id res chain seq x y z
N MET A 1 12.40 24.72 11.57
CA MET A 1 13.15 23.99 12.61
C MET A 1 13.70 22.72 11.96
N ALA A 2 15.00 22.44 12.07
CA ALA A 2 15.62 21.34 11.33
C ALA A 2 15.20 19.99 11.95
N GLY A 3 14.38 19.22 11.21
CA GLY A 3 13.97 17.87 11.61
C GLY A 3 15.18 17.00 11.88
N LYS A 4 15.23 16.41 13.08
CA LYS A 4 16.32 15.55 13.53
C LYS A 4 16.28 14.27 12.70
N GLN A 5 17.17 14.16 11.71
CA GLN A 5 17.25 13.00 10.83
C GLN A 5 17.61 11.76 11.65
N LEU A 6 16.69 10.79 11.71
CA LEU A 6 16.92 9.53 12.42
C LEU A 6 17.99 8.71 11.67
N PRO A 7 18.99 8.15 12.37
CA PRO A 7 20.08 7.43 11.73
C PRO A 7 19.57 6.13 11.08
N MET A 8 19.82 5.97 9.78
CA MET A 8 19.58 4.71 9.09
C MET A 8 20.52 3.63 9.60
N ALA A 9 19.99 2.42 9.78
CA ALA A 9 20.79 1.26 10.15
C ALA A 9 21.79 0.89 9.04
N PRO A 10 23.07 0.61 9.36
CA PRO A 10 24.02 0.11 8.37
C PRO A 10 23.62 -1.31 7.90
N PRO A 11 23.95 -1.68 6.64
CA PRO A 11 23.68 -3.01 6.12
C PRO A 11 24.48 -4.08 6.90
N SER A 12 23.82 -5.16 7.31
CA SER A 12 24.42 -6.29 8.03
C SER A 12 25.13 -7.25 7.06
N PRO A 13 26.40 -7.67 7.32
CA PRO A 13 27.17 -8.49 6.38
C PRO A 13 26.98 -10.01 6.54
N SER A 14 26.05 -10.52 7.36
CA SER A 14 25.94 -11.97 7.58
C SER A 14 24.81 -12.61 6.76
N VAL A 15 25.16 -13.32 5.69
CA VAL A 15 24.26 -14.26 5.02
C VAL A 15 24.17 -15.53 5.88
N THR A 16 23.35 -15.50 6.91
CA THR A 16 22.89 -16.72 7.57
C THR A 16 22.12 -17.57 6.55
N PRO A 17 22.39 -18.88 6.44
CA PRO A 17 21.65 -19.74 5.52
C PRO A 17 20.15 -19.65 5.82
N LYS A 18 19.34 -19.35 4.80
CA LYS A 18 17.88 -19.25 4.95
C LYS A 18 17.34 -20.60 5.42
N ARG A 19 16.92 -20.68 6.68
CA ARG A 19 16.17 -21.83 7.19
C ARG A 19 14.90 -21.95 6.36
N ARG A 20 14.56 -23.18 5.94
CA ARG A 20 13.28 -23.44 5.27
C ARG A 20 12.15 -23.03 6.21
N LEU A 21 11.09 -22.46 5.63
CA LEU A 21 9.88 -22.16 6.36
C LEU A 21 9.21 -23.47 6.80
N PRO A 22 8.55 -23.51 7.98
CA PRO A 22 7.81 -24.68 8.43
C PRO A 22 6.69 -25.07 7.46
N ASP A 23 6.29 -26.35 7.46
CA ASP A 23 5.28 -26.85 6.53
C ASP A 23 3.90 -26.20 6.68
N TRP A 24 3.56 -25.72 7.88
CA TRP A 24 2.31 -25.01 8.16
C TRP A 24 2.28 -23.57 7.60
N PHE A 25 3.40 -23.04 7.10
CA PHE A 25 3.50 -21.68 6.55
C PHE A 25 3.13 -21.61 5.05
N ARG A 26 2.62 -22.69 4.46
CA ARG A 26 2.26 -22.72 3.04
C ARG A 26 0.91 -22.05 2.82
N THR A 27 0.79 -21.33 1.71
CA THR A 27 -0.49 -20.77 1.24
C THR A 27 -1.10 -21.62 0.14
N SER A 28 -2.42 -21.55 0.04
CA SER A 28 -3.19 -22.21 -1.01
C SER A 28 -3.35 -21.26 -2.21
N LEU A 29 -3.29 -21.82 -3.42
CA LEU A 29 -3.63 -21.09 -4.64
C LEU A 29 -5.15 -21.15 -4.86
N PRO A 30 -5.75 -20.09 -5.44
CA PRO A 30 -7.18 -20.06 -5.67
C PRO A 30 -7.54 -21.03 -6.80
N SER A 31 -8.78 -21.51 -6.81
CA SER A 31 -9.28 -22.39 -7.87
C SER A 31 -10.74 -22.08 -8.21
N GLY A 32 -11.21 -22.47 -9.40
CA GLY A 32 -12.57 -22.20 -9.85
C GLY A 32 -12.89 -20.69 -9.90
N GLU A 33 -14.02 -20.29 -9.32
CA GLU A 33 -14.50 -18.90 -9.29
C GLU A 33 -13.51 -17.95 -8.61
N GLN A 34 -12.84 -18.40 -7.54
CA GLN A 34 -11.82 -17.60 -6.84
C GLN A 34 -10.63 -17.25 -7.75
N GLN A 35 -10.26 -18.16 -8.65
CA GLN A 35 -9.18 -17.90 -9.62
C GLN A 35 -9.59 -16.86 -10.65
N VAL A 36 -10.87 -16.81 -11.02
CA VAL A 36 -11.43 -15.78 -11.91
C VAL A 36 -11.41 -14.41 -11.24
N ALA A 37 -11.90 -14.32 -9.99
CA ALA A 37 -11.89 -13.09 -9.20
C ALA A 37 -10.46 -12.56 -8.98
N PHE A 38 -9.51 -13.43 -8.65
CA PHE A 38 -8.09 -13.07 -8.56
C PHE A 38 -7.55 -12.48 -9.87
N ASN A 39 -7.84 -13.13 -11.00
CA ASN A 39 -7.35 -12.67 -12.31
C ASN A 39 -7.96 -11.33 -12.73
N HIS A 40 -9.23 -11.10 -12.39
CA HIS A 40 -9.91 -9.83 -12.62
C HIS A 40 -9.23 -8.70 -11.84
N THR A 41 -9.07 -8.89 -10.53
CA THR A 41 -8.38 -7.94 -9.64
C THR A 41 -6.96 -7.66 -10.13
N LYS A 42 -6.22 -8.70 -10.52
CA LYS A 42 -4.86 -8.59 -11.06
C LYS A 42 -4.78 -7.77 -12.35
N ALA A 43 -5.73 -7.97 -13.26
CA ALA A 43 -5.79 -7.20 -14.50
C ALA A 43 -6.04 -5.73 -14.20
N ALA A 44 -7.01 -5.43 -13.34
CA ALA A 44 -7.36 -4.07 -12.98
C ALA A 44 -6.22 -3.31 -12.26
N VAL A 45 -5.48 -3.94 -11.34
CA VAL A 45 -4.29 -3.32 -10.73
C VAL A 45 -3.27 -2.92 -11.79
N LYS A 46 -3.01 -3.82 -12.76
CA LYS A 46 -2.05 -3.59 -13.83
C LYS A 46 -2.51 -2.47 -14.78
N ASP A 47 -3.78 -2.47 -15.16
CA ASP A 47 -4.33 -1.53 -16.15
C ASP A 47 -4.40 -0.10 -15.60
N ASN A 48 -4.68 0.06 -14.30
CA ASN A 48 -4.75 1.36 -13.63
C ASN A 48 -3.39 1.87 -13.10
N LYS A 49 -2.28 1.16 -13.39
CA LYS A 49 -0.90 1.52 -12.97
C LYS A 49 -0.77 1.82 -11.47
N LEU A 50 -1.50 1.08 -10.64
CA LEU A 50 -1.48 1.30 -9.20
C LEU A 50 -0.40 0.49 -8.50
N HIS A 51 0.00 0.99 -7.33
CA HIS A 51 0.84 0.25 -6.40
C HIS A 51 -0.02 -0.37 -5.30
N THR A 52 0.17 -1.67 -5.07
CA THR A 52 -0.49 -2.38 -3.97
C THR A 52 0.54 -2.86 -2.97
N VAL A 53 0.25 -2.72 -1.67
CA VAL A 53 1.12 -3.35 -0.65
C VAL A 53 1.10 -4.88 -0.80
N CYS A 54 0.02 -5.43 -1.38
CA CYS A 54 -0.11 -6.85 -1.70
C CYS A 54 1.09 -7.34 -2.54
N GLU A 55 1.48 -6.57 -3.56
CA GLU A 55 2.61 -6.87 -4.44
C GLU A 55 3.94 -6.37 -3.87
N GLU A 56 4.00 -5.09 -3.46
CA GLU A 56 5.24 -4.44 -3.03
C GLU A 56 5.82 -5.06 -1.75
N ALA A 57 4.96 -5.44 -0.80
CA ALA A 57 5.37 -6.11 0.42
C ALA A 57 5.53 -7.64 0.26
N ARG A 58 5.30 -8.18 -0.94
CA ARG A 58 5.37 -9.62 -1.26
C ARG A 58 4.44 -10.44 -0.35
N CYS A 59 3.20 -9.98 -0.22
CA CYS A 59 2.24 -10.59 0.69
C CYS A 59 1.91 -12.03 0.25
N PRO A 60 2.08 -13.04 1.12
CA PRO A 60 1.77 -14.42 0.77
C PRO A 60 0.25 -14.66 0.61
N ASN A 61 -0.58 -13.75 1.13
CA ASN A 61 -2.05 -13.86 1.14
C ASN A 61 -2.72 -13.17 -0.07
N ILE A 62 -1.94 -12.60 -1.00
CA ILE A 62 -2.47 -11.86 -2.16
C ILE A 62 -3.54 -12.65 -2.92
N HIS A 63 -3.36 -13.97 -3.03
CA HIS A 63 -4.30 -14.85 -3.71
C HIS A 63 -5.66 -14.94 -3.01
N GLU A 64 -5.67 -15.04 -1.69
CA GLU A 64 -6.88 -15.16 -0.88
C GLU A 64 -7.63 -13.83 -0.81
N CYS A 65 -6.92 -12.74 -0.54
CA CYS A 65 -7.50 -11.41 -0.44
C CYS A 65 -8.16 -10.99 -1.77
N TRP A 66 -7.42 -11.07 -2.87
CA TRP A 66 -7.94 -10.64 -4.18
C TRP A 66 -9.06 -11.56 -4.68
N ALA A 67 -9.01 -12.87 -4.38
CA ALA A 67 -10.12 -13.76 -4.69
C ALA A 67 -11.38 -13.48 -3.85
N SER A 68 -11.21 -12.86 -2.68
CA SER A 68 -12.29 -12.47 -1.78
C SER A 68 -12.80 -11.05 -2.04
N GLY A 69 -12.31 -10.36 -3.08
CA GLY A 69 -12.70 -8.98 -3.37
C GLY A 69 -12.14 -7.98 -2.37
N ASP A 70 -10.97 -8.26 -1.80
CA ASP A 70 -10.27 -7.37 -0.88
C ASP A 70 -8.92 -6.99 -1.47
N ALA A 71 -8.58 -5.69 -1.45
CA ALA A 71 -7.28 -5.21 -1.88
C ALA A 71 -6.78 -4.06 -1.01
N THR A 72 -5.45 -3.97 -0.88
CA THR A 72 -4.80 -2.89 -0.15
C THR A 72 -3.92 -2.08 -1.08
N PHE A 73 -4.28 -0.81 -1.25
CA PHE A 73 -3.61 0.14 -2.13
C PHE A 73 -2.59 0.97 -1.36
N MET A 74 -1.46 1.25 -1.98
CA MET A 74 -0.40 2.07 -1.41
C MET A 74 -0.32 3.38 -2.18
N VAL A 75 -0.68 4.49 -1.53
CA VAL A 75 -0.68 5.83 -2.11
C VAL A 75 0.59 6.60 -1.75
N ALA A 76 0.77 7.77 -2.37
CA ALA A 76 1.92 8.66 -2.22
C ALA A 76 3.24 8.10 -2.78
N GLY A 77 3.15 7.11 -3.67
CA GLY A 77 4.26 6.49 -4.38
C GLY A 77 4.64 5.08 -3.90
N GLN A 78 5.55 4.45 -4.64
CA GLN A 78 6.00 3.06 -4.42
C GLN A 78 7.17 2.91 -3.43
N GLU A 79 7.84 4.01 -3.06
CA GLU A 79 9.03 3.99 -2.19
C GLU A 79 8.84 4.95 -1.01
N CYS A 80 9.37 4.54 0.14
CA CYS A 80 9.18 5.21 1.42
C CYS A 80 10.41 6.06 1.79
N THR A 81 10.20 7.19 2.46
CA THR A 81 11.32 7.99 3.02
C THR A 81 12.01 7.31 4.21
N ARG A 82 11.37 6.29 4.79
CA ARG A 82 11.87 5.51 5.93
C ARG A 82 12.32 4.11 5.50
N GLY A 83 13.37 3.60 6.14
CA GLY A 83 13.91 2.26 5.90
C GLY A 83 13.68 1.31 7.07
N CYS A 84 12.43 0.89 7.27
CA CYS A 84 12.07 -0.08 8.30
C CYS A 84 12.70 -1.45 8.00
N ARG A 85 13.44 -2.03 8.96
CA ARG A 85 14.21 -3.28 8.74
C ARG A 85 13.38 -4.50 8.35
N PHE A 86 12.07 -4.48 8.64
CA PHE A 86 11.14 -5.57 8.33
C PHE A 86 10.36 -5.32 7.03
N CYS A 87 10.34 -4.09 6.54
CA CYS A 87 9.51 -3.70 5.41
C CYS A 87 10.24 -4.03 4.09
N ALA A 88 9.51 -4.60 3.14
CA ALA A 88 10.04 -4.91 1.82
C ALA A 88 9.89 -3.75 0.81
N VAL A 89 9.10 -2.72 1.15
CA VAL A 89 8.93 -1.51 0.33
C VAL A 89 10.28 -0.79 0.19
N GLY A 90 10.58 -0.31 -1.02
CA GLY A 90 11.81 0.40 -1.32
C GLY A 90 11.99 1.67 -0.49
N THR A 91 13.24 2.08 -0.27
CA THR A 91 13.55 3.30 0.48
C THR A 91 14.20 4.33 -0.42
N ILE A 92 13.63 5.53 -0.48
CA ILE A 92 14.14 6.64 -1.27
C ILE A 92 14.27 7.91 -0.41
N LYS A 93 15.38 8.63 -0.53
CA LYS A 93 15.60 9.87 0.24
C LYS A 93 14.85 11.08 -0.32
N ARG A 94 14.58 11.08 -1.61
CA ARG A 94 13.95 12.18 -2.35
C ARG A 94 12.96 11.58 -3.34
N PRO A 95 11.74 11.26 -2.88
CA PRO A 95 10.69 10.76 -3.75
C PRO A 95 10.28 11.82 -4.78
N PRO A 96 9.66 11.42 -5.91
CA PRO A 96 9.03 12.36 -6.82
C PRO A 96 7.88 13.14 -6.14
N PRO A 97 7.42 14.26 -6.73
CA PRO A 97 6.20 14.92 -6.29
C PRO A 97 5.02 13.94 -6.27
N LEU A 98 4.04 14.19 -5.40
CA LEU A 98 2.77 13.48 -5.44
C LEU A 98 2.12 13.67 -6.81
N ASP A 99 1.52 12.61 -7.32
CA ASP A 99 0.70 12.66 -8.53
C ASP A 99 -0.68 13.24 -8.17
N PRO A 100 -1.06 14.44 -8.66
CA PRO A 100 -2.35 15.03 -8.35
C PRO A 100 -3.55 14.19 -8.82
N GLU A 101 -3.36 13.32 -9.80
CA GLU A 101 -4.42 12.46 -10.34
C GLU A 101 -4.50 11.10 -9.61
N GLU A 102 -3.59 10.80 -8.66
CA GLU A 102 -3.61 9.54 -7.90
C GLU A 102 -4.95 9.28 -7.19
N PRO A 103 -5.63 10.26 -6.57
CA PRO A 103 -6.96 10.05 -6.00
C PRO A 103 -7.99 9.57 -7.03
N HIS A 104 -7.95 10.13 -8.25
CA HIS A 104 -8.87 9.77 -9.31
C HIS A 104 -8.58 8.37 -9.84
N HIS A 105 -7.32 8.08 -10.17
CA HIS A 105 -6.89 6.75 -10.62
C HIS A 105 -7.20 5.66 -9.59
N LEU A 106 -7.02 5.95 -8.28
CA LEU A 106 -7.38 5.04 -7.21
C LEU A 106 -8.89 4.76 -7.19
N ALA A 107 -9.71 5.81 -7.27
CA ALA A 107 -11.17 5.67 -7.26
C ALA A 107 -11.68 4.87 -8.47
N GLU A 108 -11.14 5.12 -9.66
CA GLU A 108 -11.46 4.36 -10.87
C GLU A 108 -11.05 2.90 -10.75
N ALA A 109 -9.87 2.62 -10.21
CA ALA A 109 -9.43 1.25 -10.01
C ALA A 109 -10.32 0.50 -9.02
N VAL A 110 -10.63 1.09 -7.86
CA VAL A 110 -11.52 0.48 -6.88
C VAL A 110 -12.89 0.18 -7.49
N ALA A 111 -13.44 1.12 -8.26
CA ALA A 111 -14.71 0.94 -8.96
C ALA A 111 -14.65 -0.17 -10.02
N SER A 112 -13.51 -0.32 -10.72
CA SER A 112 -13.32 -1.35 -11.74
C SER A 112 -13.09 -2.75 -11.18
N MET A 113 -12.71 -2.88 -9.91
CA MET A 113 -12.23 -4.13 -9.31
C MET A 113 -13.33 -4.96 -8.63
N ASP A 114 -14.57 -4.46 -8.55
CA ASP A 114 -15.70 -5.08 -7.84
C ASP A 114 -15.31 -5.53 -6.42
N LEU A 115 -14.56 -4.68 -5.71
CA LEU A 115 -14.12 -4.96 -4.35
C LEU A 115 -15.29 -4.84 -3.38
N ARG A 116 -15.25 -5.64 -2.31
CA ARG A 116 -16.14 -5.49 -1.15
C ARG A 116 -15.49 -4.63 -0.09
N HIS A 117 -14.16 -4.71 0.01
CA HIS A 117 -13.37 -3.97 0.99
C HIS A 117 -12.09 -3.44 0.35
N ALA A 118 -11.81 -2.16 0.56
CA ALA A 118 -10.58 -1.54 0.14
C ALA A 118 -9.87 -0.95 1.35
N VAL A 119 -8.60 -1.33 1.51
CA VAL A 119 -7.71 -0.72 2.49
C VAL A 119 -6.81 0.28 1.75
N ILE A 120 -6.73 1.51 2.24
CA ILE A 120 -5.79 2.51 1.75
C ILE A 120 -4.67 2.61 2.77
N THR A 121 -3.43 2.44 2.32
CA THR A 121 -2.23 2.69 3.11
C THR A 121 -1.29 3.61 2.36
N VAL A 122 -0.26 4.11 3.03
CA VAL A 122 0.61 5.16 2.52
C VAL A 122 2.07 4.87 2.85
N VAL A 123 2.96 5.17 1.90
CA VAL A 123 4.38 5.30 2.22
C VAL A 123 4.62 6.57 3.03
N ASN A 124 5.63 6.56 3.91
CA ASN A 124 5.98 7.80 4.61
C ASN A 124 6.56 8.82 3.63
N ARG A 125 6.09 10.06 3.75
CA ARG A 125 6.52 11.23 2.99
C ARG A 125 7.06 12.31 3.91
N ASP A 126 8.13 11.99 4.63
CA ASP A 126 8.78 12.93 5.56
C ASP A 126 9.37 14.17 4.84
N ASP A 127 9.36 14.18 3.50
CA ASP A 127 9.73 15.33 2.66
C ASP A 127 8.63 16.39 2.52
N LEU A 128 7.39 16.05 2.85
CA LEU A 128 6.23 16.95 2.76
C LEU A 128 5.92 17.62 4.12
N PRO A 129 5.43 18.87 4.13
CA PRO A 129 5.14 19.59 5.38
C PRO A 129 4.09 18.92 6.28
N ASP A 130 3.07 18.30 5.68
CA ASP A 130 1.96 17.59 6.35
C ASP A 130 2.17 16.06 6.34
N SER A 131 3.39 15.61 6.01
CA SER A 131 3.70 14.20 5.72
C SER A 131 2.82 13.57 4.61
N GLY A 132 2.09 14.37 3.82
CA GLY A 132 1.15 13.93 2.78
C GLY A 132 -0.30 13.76 3.24
N ALA A 133 -0.66 14.10 4.47
CA ALA A 133 -2.00 13.87 5.03
C ALA A 133 -3.16 14.36 4.14
N ASP A 134 -3.05 15.53 3.54
CA ASP A 134 -4.08 16.06 2.64
C ASP A 134 -4.30 15.16 1.42
N HIS A 135 -3.22 14.58 0.89
CA HIS A 135 -3.28 13.63 -0.21
C HIS A 135 -4.02 12.35 0.18
N TYR A 136 -3.84 11.87 1.42
CA TYR A 136 -4.52 10.68 1.92
C TYR A 136 -6.02 10.91 1.94
N LYS A 137 -6.41 12.07 2.45
CA LYS A 137 -7.80 12.52 2.54
C LYS A 137 -8.43 12.56 1.15
N GLN A 138 -7.76 13.17 0.17
CA GLN A 138 -8.26 13.24 -1.20
C GLN A 138 -8.48 11.85 -1.81
N CYS A 139 -7.54 10.91 -1.60
CA CYS A 139 -7.70 9.51 -2.03
C CYS A 139 -8.92 8.83 -1.39
N ILE A 140 -9.09 8.97 -0.07
CA ILE A 140 -10.22 8.37 0.66
C ILE A 140 -11.54 8.96 0.18
N ASP A 141 -11.62 10.29 0.08
CA ASP A 141 -12.84 10.99 -0.34
C ASP A 141 -13.23 10.61 -1.78
N ALA A 142 -12.26 10.51 -2.69
CA ALA A 142 -12.51 10.11 -4.08
C ALA A 142 -13.07 8.68 -4.16
N VAL A 143 -12.48 7.73 -3.42
CA VAL A 143 -12.97 6.35 -3.40
C VAL A 143 -14.36 6.26 -2.76
N ALA A 144 -14.58 6.95 -1.64
CA ALA A 144 -15.87 6.96 -0.94
C ALA A 144 -17.01 7.53 -1.82
N GLN A 145 -16.71 8.53 -2.65
CA GLN A 145 -17.67 9.13 -3.57
C GLN A 145 -18.00 8.21 -4.75
N THR A 146 -16.98 7.61 -5.39
CA THR A 146 -17.18 6.77 -6.59
C THR A 146 -17.71 5.39 -6.23
N SER A 147 -17.33 4.85 -5.07
CA SER A 147 -17.62 3.47 -4.66
C SER A 147 -18.27 3.40 -3.26
N PRO A 148 -19.48 3.97 -3.07
CA PRO A 148 -20.11 4.10 -1.75
C PRO A 148 -20.51 2.77 -1.09
N ASN A 149 -20.55 1.68 -1.86
CA ASN A 149 -20.85 0.33 -1.36
C ASN A 149 -19.60 -0.44 -0.91
N VAL A 150 -18.40 0.09 -1.19
CA VAL A 150 -17.14 -0.54 -0.79
C VAL A 150 -16.82 -0.08 0.62
N THR A 151 -16.54 -1.05 1.50
CA THR A 151 -16.12 -0.70 2.87
C THR A 151 -14.68 -0.19 2.82
N LEU A 152 -14.40 0.96 3.43
CA LEU A 152 -13.07 1.57 3.43
C LEU A 152 -12.38 1.48 4.79
N GLU A 153 -11.10 1.11 4.78
CA GLU A 153 -10.21 1.15 5.94
C GLU A 153 -8.94 1.94 5.60
N LEU A 154 -8.43 2.71 6.56
CA LEU A 154 -7.19 3.45 6.44
C LEU A 154 -6.14 2.87 7.39
N LEU A 155 -5.03 2.39 6.83
CA LEU A 155 -3.79 2.14 7.57
C LEU A 155 -2.86 3.34 7.38
N CYS A 156 -2.96 4.30 8.31
CA CYS A 156 -2.27 5.58 8.23
C CYS A 156 -0.80 5.52 8.65
N SER A 157 -0.04 6.54 8.20
CA SER A 157 1.26 6.90 8.77
C SER A 157 1.11 7.45 10.19
N ASP A 158 2.20 7.48 10.95
CA ASP A 158 2.25 8.23 12.20
C ASP A 158 2.25 9.76 12.00
N LEU A 159 2.36 10.24 10.76
CA LEU A 159 2.43 11.66 10.40
C LEU A 159 3.51 12.42 11.19
N ALA A 160 4.60 11.73 11.55
CA ALA A 160 5.66 12.23 12.45
C ALA A 160 5.14 12.72 13.82
N GLY A 161 3.96 12.26 14.25
CA GLY A 161 3.28 12.68 15.48
C GLY A 161 2.52 14.01 15.37
N ASP A 162 2.25 14.50 14.16
CA ASP A 162 1.48 15.72 13.93
C ASP A 162 -0.03 15.46 14.03
N LEU A 163 -0.64 15.96 15.11
CA LEU A 163 -2.08 15.83 15.35
C LEU A 163 -2.91 16.82 14.53
N GLU A 164 -2.33 17.92 14.05
CA GLU A 164 -3.04 18.86 13.18
C GLU A 164 -3.19 18.25 11.79
N ALA A 165 -2.16 17.55 11.29
CA ALA A 165 -2.22 16.81 10.04
C ALA A 165 -3.20 15.61 10.10
N LEU A 166 -3.43 15.05 11.29
CA LEU A 166 -4.37 13.93 11.49
C LEU A 166 -5.85 14.36 11.54
N ALA A 167 -6.13 15.62 11.89
CA ALA A 167 -7.47 16.14 12.18
C ALA A 167 -8.32 16.36 10.92
#